data_AF-A0AA94R477-F1
#
_entry.id   AF-A0AA94R477-F1
#
_cell.length_a   1.000
_cell.length_b   1.000
_cell.length_c   1.000
_cell.angle_alpha   90.00
_cell.angle_beta   90.00
_cell.angle_gamma   90.00
#
_symmetry.space_group_name_H-M   'P 1'
#
loop_
_entity.id
_entity.type
_entity.pdbx_description
1 polymer ?
#
loop_
_entity_poly.entity_id
_entity_poly.type
_entity_poly.pdbx_seq_one_letter_code
_entity_poly.pdbx_strand_id
1 'polypeptide(L)' 'MESWAEIARRIFTITGHDPSRVRDVSTEDYFATAQAPFAPRPHNSALDLTKVEATGFEPAFYTDQLADYLSPTPEAS' A
#
# COMPACT_ATOMS: atom_id res chain seq x y z
N MET A 1 -8.09 7.70 2.43
CA MET A 1 -6.74 7.38 1.90
C MET A 1 -6.03 6.60 2.96
N GLU A 2 -5.52 5.43 2.62
CA GLU A 2 -4.77 4.61 3.56
C GLU A 2 -3.29 4.98 3.53
N SER A 3 -2.67 4.93 4.70
CA SER A 3 -1.24 5.05 4.90
C SER A 3 -0.50 3.77 4.50
N TRP A 4 0.81 3.87 4.33
CA TRP A 4 1.66 2.70 4.07
C TRP A 4 1.58 1.64 5.18
N ALA A 5 1.44 2.06 6.43
CA ALA A 5 1.32 1.14 7.57
C ALA A 5 0.00 0.36 7.54
N GLU A 6 -1.11 0.99 7.13
CA GLU A 6 -2.41 0.31 6.98
C GLU A 6 -2.38 -0.72 5.84
N ILE A 7 -1.79 -0.36 4.69
CA ILE A 7 -1.58 -1.31 3.58
C ILE A 7 -0.73 -2.49 4.03
N ALA A 8 0.37 -2.25 4.76
CA ALA A 8 1.21 -3.32 5.30
C ALA A 8 0.45 -4.24 6.28
N ARG A 9 -0.38 -3.68 7.17
CA ARG A 9 -1.25 -4.48 8.05
C ARG A 9 -2.20 -5.38 7.25
N ARG A 10 -2.82 -4.86 6.18
CA ARG A 10 -3.67 -5.67 5.29
C ARG A 10 -2.90 -6.84 4.67
N ILE A 11 -1.69 -6.60 4.17
CA ILE A 11 -0.84 -7.65 3.59
C ILE A 11 -0.57 -8.75 4.63
N PHE A 12 -0.19 -8.37 5.86
CA PHE A 12 0.04 -9.32 6.94
C PHE A 12 -1.22 -10.17 7.21
N THR A 13 -2.38 -9.53 7.33
CA THR A 13 -3.65 -10.25 7.51
C THR A 13 -3.94 -11.21 6.35
N ILE A 14 -3.84 -10.76 5.10
CA ILE A 14 -4.15 -11.57 3.90
C ILE A 14 -3.22 -12.79 3.80
N THR A 15 -1.94 -12.60 4.14
CA THR A 15 -0.92 -13.66 4.09
C THR A 15 -0.88 -14.57 5.33
N GLY A 16 -1.81 -14.39 6.27
CA GLY A 16 -1.92 -15.23 7.46
C GLY A 16 -0.92 -14.89 8.58
N HIS A 17 -0.34 -13.69 8.56
CA HIS A 17 0.55 -13.17 9.59
C HIS A 17 -0.18 -12.22 10.55
N ASP A 18 0.38 -12.04 11.75
CA ASP A 18 -0.15 -11.12 12.75
C ASP A 18 0.08 -9.64 12.34
N PRO A 19 -0.97 -8.86 12.06
CA PRO A 19 -0.84 -7.46 11.64
C PRO A 19 -0.29 -6.54 12.74
N SER A 20 -0.34 -6.94 14.02
CA SER A 20 0.20 -6.15 15.13
C SER A 20 1.72 -5.99 15.08
N ARG A 21 2.40 -6.80 14.25
CA ARG A 21 3.84 -6.68 13.96
C ARG A 21 4.19 -5.41 13.18
N VAL A 22 3.22 -4.77 12.55
CA VAL A 22 3.41 -3.52 11.82
C VAL A 22 3.18 -2.34 12.77
N ARG A 23 4.23 -1.55 12.99
CA ARG A 23 4.20 -0.34 13.82
C ARG A 23 4.12 0.90 12.94
N ASP A 24 3.32 1.87 13.37
CA ASP A 24 3.33 3.19 12.76
C ASP A 24 4.65 3.90 13.10
N VAL A 25 5.20 4.60 12.12
CA VAL A 25 6.43 5.41 12.27
C VAL A 25 6.14 6.76 11.64
N SER A 26 6.44 7.85 12.36
CA SER A 26 6.30 9.18 11.77
C SER A 26 7.41 9.43 10.75
N THR A 27 7.12 10.27 9.76
CA THR A 27 8.13 10.69 8.77
C THR A 27 9.35 11.32 9.44
N GLU A 28 9.14 12.08 10.51
CA GLU A 28 10.20 12.69 11.31
C GLU A 28 11.09 11.64 11.98
N ASP A 29 10.49 10.67 12.67
CA ASP A 29 11.24 9.58 13.33
C ASP A 29 12.01 8.73 12.33
N TYR A 30 11.42 8.46 11.17
CA TYR A 30 12.08 7.71 10.09
C TYR A 30 13.32 8.46 9.58
N PHE A 31 13.23 9.78 9.41
CA PHE A 31 14.34 10.59 8.90
C PHE A 31 15.36 11.01 9.96
N ALA A 32 15.01 10.99 11.25
CA ALA A 32 15.92 11.31 12.35
C ALA A 32 17.17 10.39 12.38
N THR A 33 17.08 9.19 11.79
CA THR A 33 18.17 8.21 11.74
C THR A 33 18.78 8.02 10.34
N ALA A 34 18.34 8.80 9.36
CA ALA A 34 18.78 8.65 7.97
C ALA A 34 20.23 9.15 7.80
N GLN A 35 21.14 8.23 7.44
CA GLN A 35 22.56 8.51 7.24
C GLN A 35 22.91 8.98 5.82
N ALA A 36 21.95 8.94 4.89
CA ALA A 36 22.13 9.30 3.49
C ALA A 36 21.08 10.33 3.03
N PRO A 37 21.40 11.21 2.07
CA PRO A 37 20.42 12.13 1.49
C PRO A 37 19.28 11.36 0.83
N PHE A 38 18.06 11.78 1.10
CA PHE A 38 16.85 11.15 0.57
C PHE A 38 16.08 12.13 -0.31
N ALA A 39 15.41 11.58 -1.34
CA ALA A 39 14.51 12.37 -2.17
C ALA A 39 13.26 12.75 -1.35
N PRO A 40 12.81 14.02 -1.37
CA PRO A 40 11.61 14.43 -0.67
C PRO A 40 10.41 13.66 -1.21
N ARG A 41 9.63 13.09 -0.29
CA ARG A 41 8.37 12.41 -0.62
C ARG A 41 7.22 13.33 -0.21
N PRO A 42 6.22 13.56 -1.09
CA PRO A 42 5.02 14.27 -0.68
C PRO A 42 4.30 13.49 0.43
N HIS A 43 3.65 14.21 1.33
CA HIS A 43 2.85 13.61 2.40
C HIS A 43 1.67 12.78 1.85
N ASN A 44 1.18 13.14 0.67
CA ASN A 44 0.05 12.49 0.00
C ASN A 44 0.33 12.44 -1.51
N SER A 45 0.08 11.29 -2.13
CA SER A 45 0.21 11.08 -3.58
C SER A 45 -0.97 10.35 -4.21
N ALA A 46 -2.14 10.30 -3.56
CA ALA A 46 -3.29 9.73 -4.24
C ALA A 46 -3.67 10.60 -5.43
N LEU A 47 -3.95 9.94 -6.54
CA LEU A 47 -4.32 10.59 -7.79
C LEU A 47 -5.84 10.68 -7.88
N ASP A 48 -6.31 11.78 -8.45
CA ASP A 48 -7.70 11.93 -8.86
C ASP A 48 -7.94 11.16 -10.17
N LEU A 49 -8.85 10.18 -10.14
CA LEU A 49 -9.15 9.31 -11.27
C LEU A 49 -10.26 9.86 -12.19
N THR A 50 -10.86 11.01 -11.87
CA THR A 50 -11.99 11.61 -12.60
C THR A 50 -11.76 11.65 -14.11
N LYS A 51 -10.54 12.02 -14.55
CA LYS A 51 -10.23 12.13 -15.98
C LYS A 51 -10.21 10.80 -16.70
N VAL A 52 -9.70 9.74 -16.07
CA VAL A 52 -9.63 8.41 -16.71
C VAL A 52 -11.01 7.74 -16.67
N GLU A 53 -11.74 7.92 -15.57
CA GLU A 53 -13.12 7.45 -15.43
C GLU A 53 -14.06 8.08 -16.46
N ALA A 54 -13.88 9.37 -16.77
CA ALA A 54 -14.65 10.06 -17.82
C ALA A 54 -14.46 9.45 -19.23
N THR A 55 -13.46 8.61 -19.46
CA THR A 55 -13.28 7.87 -20.72
C THR A 55 -14.07 6.56 -20.77
N GLY A 56 -14.77 6.20 -19.68
CA GLY A 56 -15.48 4.94 -19.50
C GLY A 56 -14.60 3.82 -18.88
N PHE A 57 -13.39 4.15 -18.41
CA PHE A 57 -12.54 3.20 -17.71
C PHE A 57 -12.93 3.10 -16.24
N GLU A 58 -13.25 1.89 -15.78
CA GLU A 58 -13.59 1.62 -14.39
C GLU A 58 -12.43 0.86 -13.72
N PRO A 59 -11.50 1.55 -13.03
CA PRO A 59 -10.42 0.88 -12.32
C PRO A 59 -10.98 0.03 -11.18
N ALA A 60 -10.50 -1.20 -11.07
CA ALA A 60 -10.80 -2.03 -9.91
C ALA A 60 -10.29 -1.37 -8.63
N PHE A 61 -11.04 -1.55 -7.54
CA PHE A 61 -10.65 -1.01 -6.25
C PHE A 61 -9.39 -1.72 -5.74
N TYR A 62 -8.42 -0.95 -5.23
CA TYR A 62 -7.07 -1.47 -5.01
C TYR A 62 -7.01 -2.59 -3.95
N THR A 63 -7.94 -2.63 -2.98
CA THR A 63 -7.95 -3.71 -1.97
C THR A 63 -8.34 -5.05 -2.57
N ASP A 64 -9.22 -5.05 -3.56
CA ASP A 64 -9.64 -6.26 -4.26
C ASP A 64 -8.47 -6.78 -5.10
N GLN A 65 -7.83 -5.88 -5.86
CA GLN A 65 -6.62 -6.18 -6.61
C GLN A 65 -5.47 -6.67 -5.72
N LEU A 66 -5.31 -6.11 -4.52
CA LEU A 66 -4.30 -6.55 -3.56
C LEU A 66 -4.59 -7.98 -3.06
N ALA A 67 -5.84 -8.30 -2.77
CA ALA A 67 -6.24 -9.64 -2.34
C ALA A 67 -6.05 -10.67 -3.46
N ASP A 68 -6.45 -10.31 -4.69
CA ASP A 68 -6.26 -11.16 -5.87
C ASP A 68 -4.78 -11.41 -6.14
N TYR A 69 -3.94 -10.37 -6.07
CA TYR A 69 -2.50 -10.48 -6.28
C TYR A 69 -1.81 -11.36 -5.22
N LEU A 70 -2.27 -11.31 -3.97
CA LEU A 70 -1.71 -12.10 -2.87
C LEU A 70 -2.31 -13.51 -2.77
N SER A 71 -3.33 -13.81 -3.57
CA SER A 71 -3.92 -15.14 -3.60
C SER A 71 -2.90 -16.15 -4.15
N PRO A 72 -2.73 -17.31 -3.50
CA PRO A 72 -1.78 -18.30 -3.97
C PRO A 72 -2.17 -18.76 -5.38
N THR A 73 -1.22 -18.72 -6.32
CA THR A 73 -1.39 -19.39 -7.60
C THR A 73 -1.61 -20.88 -7.32
N PRO A 74 -2.64 -21.54 -7.86
CA PRO A 74 -2.78 -22.98 -7.71
C PRO A 74 -1.51 -23.63 -8.26
N GLU A 75 -0.77 -24.34 -7.41
CA GLU A 75 0.43 -25.05 -7.84
C GLU A 75 0.03 -26.03 -8.94
N ALA A 76 0.72 -25.95 -10.09
CA ALA A 76 0.58 -26.93 -11.14
C ALA A 76 0.98 -28.29 -10.56
N SER A 77 -0.01 -29.18 -10.44
CA SER A 77 0.16 -30.56 -9.98
C SER A 77 1.04 -31.39 -10.91
#